data_AF-K6W555-F1
#
_entry.id   AF-K6W555-F1
#
_cell.length_a   1.000
_cell.length_b   1.000
_cell.length_c   1.000
_cell.angle_alpha   90.00
_cell.angle_beta   90.00
_cell.angle_gamma   90.00
#
_symmetry.space_group_name_H-M   'P 1'
#
loop_
_entity.id
_entity.type
_entity.pdbx_description
1 polymer ?
#
loop_
_entity_poly.entity_id
_entity_poly.type
_entity_poly.pdbx_seq_one_letter_code
_entity_poly.pdbx_strand_id
1 'polypeptide(L)'
;MTIVFEQVFDYHGGMPLDNLLPTVRDLTITSDATGREVYDTTKILMGLRNVVDHQLAVHAGALDRLGVARQTGGKTRALLIEMGAAPTAADRWLRIAAALTTLERVAAYSGDGVFSGEHVDALVRGMGHIEKRAPEPLSEVSRIEHQLALIAQAFAGATPREVLDTARSIGNQIADDHGGVPAGEDRTINEWTTTPTDDGRLEVQANLDIVIGEKLVSAIESLSQKRPEPDGSEDARSAGQRRADALEMILDAAARAASSGVTELVAAPKTQLNLTVPVDTPDAAALQWLGPISQTLAKTLSCDATVTAIIVDGEKVPLDMGHPQRLFTHHQRKALIVRDHCCVKCGAAAGYTQCHHIDHWADGGPTDLDNGCLLCTSCHAQIHASGWDIIMGADRHPWLLPPVEQDPNRTPIPAYNRRTMHLDGVAA
;
A
#
# COMPACT_ATOMS: atom_id res chain seq x y z
N MET A 1 27.21 38.09 -8.92
CA MET A 1 26.37 38.77 -9.93
C MET A 1 24.91 38.40 -9.66
N THR A 2 24.12 39.30 -9.07
CA THR A 2 22.73 39.05 -8.69
C THR A 2 21.84 39.08 -9.93
N ILE A 3 21.33 37.92 -10.37
CA ILE A 3 20.31 37.89 -11.41
C ILE A 3 18.96 38.13 -10.73
N VAL A 4 18.43 39.34 -10.88
CA VAL A 4 17.05 39.69 -10.49
C VAL A 4 16.15 39.26 -11.64
N PHE A 5 15.37 38.19 -11.45
CA PHE A 5 14.26 37.87 -12.35
C PHE A 5 13.08 38.76 -11.98
N GLU A 6 12.97 39.92 -12.62
CA GLU A 6 11.71 40.67 -12.63
C GLU A 6 10.66 39.91 -13.44
N GLN A 7 9.45 39.83 -12.87
CA GLN A 7 8.26 39.19 -13.42
C GLN A 7 7.99 39.61 -14.88
N VAL A 8 8.01 38.67 -15.82
CA VAL A 8 7.27 38.79 -17.09
C VAL A 8 6.89 37.40 -17.58
N PHE A 9 5.64 36.99 -17.36
CA PHE A 9 5.00 35.97 -18.19
C PHE A 9 3.59 36.42 -18.50
N ASP A 10 3.47 37.26 -19.53
CA ASP A 10 2.24 37.40 -20.31
C ASP A 10 2.51 36.86 -21.70
N TYR A 11 1.66 35.91 -22.13
CA TYR A 11 1.87 35.02 -23.26
C TYR A 11 1.63 35.72 -24.60
N HIS A 12 2.26 36.87 -24.89
CA HIS A 12 2.22 37.53 -26.21
C HIS A 12 3.42 38.46 -26.51
N GLY A 13 4.66 38.05 -26.22
CA GLY A 13 5.84 38.77 -26.74
C GLY A 13 7.19 38.55 -26.04
N GLY A 14 7.35 37.47 -25.27
CA GLY A 14 8.57 37.18 -24.51
C GLY A 14 9.67 36.50 -25.32
N MET A 15 10.91 36.69 -24.86
CA MET A 15 12.15 36.07 -25.35
C MET A 15 11.92 34.62 -25.83
N PRO A 16 12.27 34.26 -27.07
CA PRO A 16 12.00 32.93 -27.57
C PRO A 16 12.78 31.90 -26.72
N LEU A 17 12.13 30.76 -26.41
CA LEU A 17 12.66 29.72 -25.52
C LEU A 17 14.02 29.18 -25.98
N ASP A 18 14.34 29.33 -27.26
CA ASP A 18 15.61 29.00 -27.89
C ASP A 18 16.80 29.79 -27.30
N ASN A 19 16.59 30.97 -26.73
CA ASN A 19 17.64 31.77 -26.09
C ASN A 19 17.92 31.36 -24.62
N LEU A 20 16.99 30.67 -23.96
CA LEU A 20 17.17 30.18 -22.59
C LEU A 20 18.15 29.01 -22.52
N LEU A 21 18.10 28.09 -23.49
CA LEU A 21 18.95 26.90 -23.50
C LEU A 21 20.46 27.22 -23.55
N PRO A 22 20.96 28.10 -24.46
CA PRO A 22 22.35 28.54 -24.44
C PRO A 22 22.72 29.23 -23.12
N THR A 23 21.84 30.10 -22.61
CA THR A 23 22.10 30.85 -21.38
C THR A 23 22.30 29.93 -20.18
N VAL A 24 21.47 28.89 -20.03
CA VAL A 24 21.60 27.91 -18.94
C VAL A 24 22.80 26.99 -19.17
N ARG A 25 23.08 26.59 -20.42
CA ARG A 25 24.22 25.74 -20.78
C ARG A 25 25.56 26.40 -20.45
N ASP A 26 25.65 27.70 -20.63
CA ASP A 26 26.90 28.45 -20.50
C ASP A 26 27.15 28.90 -19.04
N LEU A 27 26.30 28.49 -18.08
CA LEU A 27 26.54 28.68 -16.65
C LEU A 27 27.78 27.91 -16.19
N THR A 28 28.71 28.61 -15.57
CA THR A 28 29.95 28.03 -15.02
C THR A 28 30.11 28.42 -13.56
N ILE A 29 30.68 27.51 -12.76
CA ILE A 29 31.08 27.80 -11.39
C ILE A 29 32.50 28.36 -11.46
N THR A 30 32.68 29.62 -11.05
CA THR A 30 34.00 30.25 -11.03
C THR A 30 34.86 29.64 -9.91
N SER A 31 36.19 29.66 -10.08
CA SER A 31 37.12 29.06 -9.11
C SER A 31 37.13 29.76 -7.74
N ASP A 32 36.62 30.98 -7.66
CA ASP A 32 36.50 31.82 -6.47
C ASP A 32 35.08 31.86 -5.89
N ALA A 33 34.13 31.09 -6.46
CA ALA A 33 32.74 31.08 -6.02
C ALA A 33 32.61 30.63 -4.56
N THR A 34 31.80 31.35 -3.79
CA THR A 34 31.50 30.98 -2.41
C THR A 34 30.46 29.85 -2.37
N GLY A 35 30.47 29.06 -1.29
CA GLY A 35 29.45 28.02 -1.09
C GLY A 35 28.02 28.57 -1.07
N ARG A 36 27.83 29.83 -0.65
CA ARG A 36 26.52 30.51 -0.66
C ARG A 36 26.05 30.80 -2.09
N GLU A 37 26.93 31.31 -2.95
CA GLU A 37 26.60 31.57 -4.36
C GLU A 37 26.22 30.28 -5.09
N VAL A 38 27.00 29.21 -4.90
CA VAL A 38 26.71 27.89 -5.48
C VAL A 38 25.35 27.35 -4.98
N TYR A 39 25.07 27.50 -3.69
CA TYR A 39 23.79 27.11 -3.10
C TYR A 39 22.61 27.88 -3.71
N ASP A 40 22.71 29.22 -3.77
CA ASP A 40 21.64 30.07 -4.30
C ASP A 40 21.40 29.79 -5.80
N THR A 41 22.45 29.62 -6.60
CA THR A 41 22.34 29.21 -8.01
C THR A 41 21.71 27.83 -8.16
N THR A 42 22.11 26.86 -7.33
CA THR A 42 21.52 25.51 -7.35
C THR A 42 20.02 25.57 -7.06
N LYS A 43 19.60 26.38 -6.09
CA LYS A 43 18.18 26.57 -5.75
C LYS A 43 17.38 27.16 -6.93
N ILE A 44 17.95 28.12 -7.65
CA ILE A 44 17.34 28.69 -8.86
C ILE A 44 17.22 27.64 -9.96
N LEU A 45 18.27 26.85 -10.20
CA LEU A 45 18.25 25.78 -11.20
C LEU A 45 17.20 24.70 -10.88
N MET A 46 17.02 24.36 -9.60
CA MET A 46 15.94 23.48 -9.17
C MET A 46 14.56 24.08 -9.46
N GLY A 47 14.36 25.37 -9.14
CA GLY A 47 13.12 26.08 -9.47
C GLY A 47 12.84 26.09 -10.97
N LEU A 48 13.86 26.38 -11.79
CA LEU A 48 13.74 26.35 -13.25
C LEU A 48 13.34 24.96 -13.76
N ARG A 49 13.99 23.89 -13.26
CA ARG A 49 13.62 22.50 -13.60
C ARG A 49 12.15 22.24 -13.26
N ASN A 50 11.69 22.68 -12.10
CA ASN A 50 10.31 22.47 -11.65
C ASN A 50 9.29 23.19 -12.55
N VAL A 51 9.56 24.46 -12.91
CA VAL A 51 8.71 25.22 -13.85
C VAL A 51 8.71 24.58 -15.24
N VAL A 52 9.86 24.09 -15.73
CA VAL A 52 9.93 23.37 -17.00
C VAL A 52 9.11 22.08 -16.96
N ASP A 53 9.20 21.30 -15.87
CA ASP A 53 8.37 20.10 -15.68
C ASP A 53 6.88 20.43 -15.66
N HIS A 54 6.48 21.53 -15.01
CA HIS A 54 5.09 22.03 -15.05
C HIS A 54 4.65 22.36 -16.48
N GLN A 55 5.46 23.13 -17.21
CA GLN A 55 5.15 23.50 -18.59
C GLN A 55 5.09 22.28 -19.51
N LEU A 56 5.95 21.28 -19.32
CA LEU A 56 5.89 20.01 -20.04
C LEU A 56 4.57 19.26 -19.76
N ALA A 57 4.08 19.27 -18.52
CA ALA A 57 2.74 18.74 -18.21
C ALA A 57 1.63 19.53 -18.91
N VAL A 58 1.65 20.87 -18.84
CA VAL A 58 0.65 21.73 -19.52
C VAL A 58 0.64 21.47 -21.04
N HIS A 59 1.80 21.38 -21.67
CA HIS A 59 1.93 21.12 -23.11
C HIS A 59 1.56 19.68 -23.47
N ALA A 60 1.93 18.68 -22.67
CA ALA A 60 1.48 17.31 -22.85
C ALA A 60 -0.05 17.22 -22.86
N GLY A 61 -0.71 17.91 -21.93
CA GLY A 61 -2.17 18.03 -21.91
C GLY A 61 -2.74 18.76 -23.14
N ALA A 62 -2.09 19.83 -23.59
CA ALA A 62 -2.49 20.55 -24.80
C ALA A 62 -2.37 19.68 -26.05
N LEU A 63 -1.26 18.94 -26.22
CA LEU A 63 -1.07 17.98 -27.31
C LEU A 63 -2.17 16.92 -27.32
N ASP A 64 -2.56 16.41 -26.14
CA ASP A 64 -3.62 15.42 -26.02
C ASP A 64 -5.01 15.99 -26.39
N ARG A 65 -5.34 17.19 -25.87
CA ARG A 65 -6.60 17.88 -26.19
C ARG A 65 -6.72 18.25 -27.66
N LEU A 66 -5.63 18.72 -28.27
CA LEU A 66 -5.56 19.06 -29.70
C LEU A 66 -5.51 17.80 -30.59
N GLY A 67 -5.36 16.61 -30.00
CA GLY A 67 -5.36 15.34 -30.72
C GLY A 67 -4.18 15.17 -31.67
N VAL A 68 -3.04 15.81 -31.40
CA VAL A 68 -1.88 15.85 -32.31
C VAL A 68 -1.42 14.44 -32.68
N ALA A 69 -1.27 13.55 -31.69
CA ALA A 69 -0.88 12.16 -31.95
C ALA A 69 -1.96 11.36 -32.69
N ARG A 70 -3.25 11.70 -32.54
CA ARG A 70 -4.35 10.98 -33.20
C ARG A 70 -4.34 11.22 -34.71
N GLN A 71 -3.82 12.37 -35.17
CA GLN A 71 -3.70 12.68 -36.60
C GLN A 71 -2.77 11.71 -37.34
N THR A 72 -1.81 11.10 -36.63
CA THR A 72 -0.88 10.09 -37.15
C THR A 72 -1.21 8.67 -36.66
N GLY A 73 -2.39 8.45 -36.05
CA GLY A 73 -2.83 7.15 -35.55
C GLY A 73 -2.17 6.71 -34.23
N GLY A 74 -1.47 7.60 -33.54
CA GLY A 74 -0.76 7.34 -32.28
C GLY A 74 -1.50 7.84 -31.03
N LYS A 75 -0.86 7.60 -29.87
CA LYS A 75 -1.26 8.16 -28.57
C LYS A 75 -0.27 9.25 -28.15
N THR A 76 -0.75 10.28 -27.46
CA THR A 76 0.09 11.41 -26.99
C THR A 76 1.30 10.95 -26.18
N ARG A 77 1.13 9.90 -25.37
CA ARG A 77 2.22 9.23 -24.67
C ARG A 77 3.35 8.76 -25.60
N ALA A 78 3.01 8.10 -26.71
CA ALA A 78 4.00 7.59 -27.66
C ALA A 78 4.73 8.76 -28.35
N LEU A 79 3.99 9.80 -28.74
CA LEU A 79 4.56 11.01 -29.33
C LEU A 79 5.58 11.68 -28.38
N LEU A 80 5.27 11.80 -27.08
CA LEU A 80 6.20 12.37 -26.10
C LEU A 80 7.49 11.53 -25.98
N ILE A 81 7.38 10.20 -26.04
CA ILE A 81 8.53 9.30 -26.00
C ILE A 81 9.39 9.45 -27.27
N GLU A 82 8.76 9.56 -28.44
CA GLU A 82 9.44 9.86 -29.70
C GLU A 82 10.17 11.21 -29.68
N MET A 83 9.63 12.19 -28.95
CA MET A 83 10.27 13.49 -28.70
C MET A 83 11.42 13.43 -27.66
N GLY A 84 11.69 12.27 -27.06
CA GLY A 84 12.81 12.06 -26.14
C GLY A 84 12.42 11.97 -24.66
N ALA A 85 11.12 11.94 -24.33
CA ALA A 85 10.68 11.74 -22.95
C ALA A 85 10.92 10.29 -22.50
N ALA A 86 11.40 10.11 -21.26
CA ALA A 86 11.32 8.80 -20.62
C ALA A 86 9.85 8.38 -20.47
N PRO A 87 9.50 7.09 -20.64
CA PRO A 87 8.12 6.63 -20.52
C PRO A 87 7.43 7.06 -19.22
N THR A 88 8.16 6.97 -18.09
CA THR A 88 7.67 7.38 -16.77
C THR A 88 7.43 8.89 -16.66
N ALA A 89 8.22 9.72 -17.34
CA ALA A 89 8.02 11.16 -17.38
C ALA A 89 6.79 11.53 -18.23
N ALA A 90 6.62 10.88 -19.39
CA ALA A 90 5.44 11.09 -20.24
C ALA A 90 4.14 10.72 -19.51
N ASP A 91 4.13 9.57 -18.82
CA ASP A 91 2.99 9.12 -18.01
C ASP A 91 2.69 10.11 -16.87
N ARG A 92 3.72 10.64 -16.23
CA ARG A 92 3.61 11.65 -15.17
C ARG A 92 3.01 12.96 -15.69
N TRP A 93 3.55 13.51 -16.77
CA TRP A 93 3.10 14.77 -17.34
C TRP A 93 1.63 14.72 -17.76
N LEU A 94 1.21 13.63 -18.42
CA LEU A 94 -0.20 13.44 -18.79
C LEU A 94 -1.12 13.34 -17.57
N ARG A 95 -0.67 12.66 -16.50
CA ARG A 95 -1.45 12.55 -15.25
C ARG A 95 -1.57 13.90 -14.55
N ILE A 96 -0.48 14.64 -14.43
CA ILE A 96 -0.48 15.99 -13.87
C ILE A 96 -1.41 16.88 -14.70
N ALA A 97 -1.27 16.86 -16.03
CA ALA A 97 -2.09 17.67 -16.93
C ALA A 97 -3.60 17.47 -16.77
N ALA A 98 -4.03 16.22 -16.56
CA ALA A 98 -5.43 15.87 -16.33
C ALA A 98 -5.95 16.40 -14.98
N ALA A 99 -5.08 16.57 -13.99
CA ALA A 99 -5.45 16.98 -12.63
C ALA A 99 -5.29 18.48 -12.37
N LEU A 100 -4.45 19.19 -13.13
CA LEU A 100 -4.22 20.64 -12.96
C LEU A 100 -5.52 21.46 -13.11
N THR A 101 -6.51 20.97 -13.85
CA THR A 101 -7.80 21.65 -14.01
C THR A 101 -8.73 21.53 -12.81
N THR A 102 -8.49 20.57 -11.92
CA THR A 102 -9.34 20.31 -10.73
C THR A 102 -8.61 20.61 -9.42
N LEU A 103 -7.29 20.66 -9.45
CA LEU A 103 -6.44 20.88 -8.28
C LEU A 103 -5.72 22.24 -8.36
N GLU A 104 -6.48 23.32 -8.32
CA GLU A 104 -5.99 24.69 -8.57
C GLU A 104 -4.79 25.09 -7.69
N ARG A 105 -4.79 24.75 -6.40
CA ARG A 105 -3.67 25.07 -5.50
C ARG A 105 -2.40 24.30 -5.87
N VAL A 106 -2.52 23.02 -6.22
CA VAL A 106 -1.38 22.23 -6.70
C VAL A 106 -0.86 22.81 -8.01
N ALA A 107 -1.76 23.27 -8.89
CA ALA A 107 -1.39 23.92 -10.14
C ALA A 107 -0.61 25.23 -9.91
N ALA A 108 -1.06 26.07 -8.98
CA ALA A 108 -0.37 27.31 -8.62
C ALA A 108 1.07 27.02 -8.12
N TYR A 109 1.23 26.15 -7.12
CA TYR A 109 2.55 25.83 -6.58
C TYR A 109 3.46 25.11 -7.59
N SER A 110 2.89 24.30 -8.48
CA SER A 110 3.62 23.68 -9.58
C SER A 110 4.10 24.72 -10.59
N GLY A 111 3.24 25.69 -10.95
CA GLY A 111 3.56 26.78 -11.88
C GLY A 111 4.63 27.72 -11.34
N ASP A 112 4.62 27.97 -10.03
CA ASP A 112 5.64 28.78 -9.34
C ASP A 112 6.99 28.04 -9.16
N GLY A 113 7.07 26.76 -9.56
CA GLY A 113 8.28 25.95 -9.44
C GLY A 113 8.62 25.55 -8.00
N VAL A 114 7.67 25.69 -7.06
CA VAL A 114 7.85 25.36 -5.65
C VAL A 114 8.06 23.86 -5.47
N PHE A 115 7.29 23.04 -6.19
CA PHE A 115 7.38 21.59 -6.13
C PHE A 115 7.96 21.00 -7.42
N SER A 116 8.85 20.02 -7.26
CA SER A 116 9.32 19.18 -8.38
C SER A 116 8.17 18.38 -8.99
N GLY A 117 8.29 17.99 -10.26
CA GLY A 117 7.31 17.13 -10.93
C GLY A 117 6.99 15.85 -10.15
N GLU A 118 7.95 15.26 -9.44
CA GLU A 118 7.73 14.10 -8.57
C GLU A 118 6.78 14.38 -7.40
N HIS A 119 6.92 15.53 -6.74
CA HIS A 119 6.02 15.96 -5.65
C HIS A 119 4.63 16.30 -6.18
N VAL A 120 4.55 16.98 -7.33
CA VAL A 120 3.26 17.29 -7.96
C VAL A 120 2.51 16.01 -8.34
N ASP A 121 3.19 15.01 -8.90
CA ASP A 121 2.59 13.69 -9.18
C ASP A 121 2.13 12.98 -7.90
N ALA A 122 2.91 13.04 -6.82
CA ALA A 122 2.52 12.48 -5.54
C ALA A 122 1.24 13.14 -4.97
N LEU A 123 1.15 14.48 -5.04
CA LEU A 123 -0.05 15.22 -4.62
C LEU A 123 -1.27 14.83 -5.46
N VAL A 124 -1.13 14.78 -6.78
CA VAL A 124 -2.20 14.40 -7.73
C VAL A 124 -2.68 12.97 -7.46
N ARG A 125 -1.76 12.01 -7.33
CA ARG A 125 -2.07 10.61 -7.04
C ARG A 125 -2.68 10.45 -5.64
N GLY A 126 -2.20 11.23 -4.66
CA GLY A 126 -2.72 11.25 -3.31
C GLY A 126 -4.19 11.69 -3.28
N MET A 127 -4.52 12.80 -3.94
CA MET A 127 -5.91 13.24 -4.08
C MET A 127 -6.79 12.21 -4.77
N GLY A 128 -6.32 11.64 -5.89
CA GLY A 128 -7.04 10.58 -6.59
C GLY A 128 -7.20 9.30 -5.76
N HIS A 129 -6.30 9.05 -4.79
CA HIS A 129 -6.45 7.96 -3.84
C HIS A 129 -7.55 8.25 -2.82
N ILE A 130 -7.52 9.44 -2.20
CA ILE A 130 -8.51 9.86 -1.20
C ILE A 130 -9.92 9.86 -1.82
N GLU A 131 -10.09 10.43 -3.02
CA GLU A 131 -11.37 10.47 -3.73
C GLU A 131 -11.93 9.06 -4.02
N LYS A 132 -11.06 8.10 -4.37
CA LYS A 132 -11.47 6.71 -4.60
C LYS A 132 -11.90 5.98 -3.33
N ARG A 133 -11.55 6.51 -2.15
CA ARG A 133 -11.88 5.90 -0.85
C ARG A 133 -13.06 6.56 -0.16
N ALA A 134 -13.47 7.73 -0.63
CA ALA A 134 -14.69 8.36 -0.16
C ALA A 134 -15.92 7.60 -0.69
N PRO A 135 -16.91 7.26 0.17
CA PRO A 135 -18.12 6.56 -0.26
C PRO A 135 -18.98 7.40 -1.20
N GLU A 136 -18.90 8.72 -1.05
CA GLU A 136 -19.52 9.71 -1.92
C GLU A 136 -18.46 10.67 -2.48
N PRO A 137 -18.72 11.33 -3.62
CA PRO A 137 -17.83 12.37 -4.12
C PRO A 137 -17.53 13.41 -3.04
N LEU A 138 -16.24 13.70 -2.81
CA LEU A 138 -15.83 14.68 -1.82
C LEU A 138 -16.50 16.04 -2.08
N SER A 139 -16.99 16.65 -1.00
CA SER A 139 -17.41 18.06 -1.03
C SER A 139 -16.22 18.94 -1.44
N GLU A 140 -16.51 20.12 -2.01
CA GLU A 140 -15.46 21.07 -2.38
C GLU A 140 -14.59 21.47 -1.18
N VAL A 141 -15.21 21.62 -0.01
CA VAL A 141 -14.53 21.93 1.25
C VAL A 141 -13.57 20.80 1.65
N SER A 142 -14.04 19.56 1.70
CA SER A 142 -13.21 18.39 2.07
C SER A 142 -12.07 18.17 1.07
N ARG A 143 -12.32 18.38 -0.23
CA ARG A 143 -11.28 18.31 -1.26
C ARG A 143 -10.18 19.34 -0.99
N ILE A 144 -10.54 20.59 -0.66
CA ILE A 144 -9.57 21.65 -0.34
C ILE A 144 -8.80 21.31 0.95
N GLU A 145 -9.48 20.82 1.98
CA GLU A 145 -8.84 20.43 3.25
C GLU A 145 -7.79 19.35 3.05
N HIS A 146 -8.14 18.26 2.35
CA HIS A 146 -7.20 17.18 2.06
C HIS A 146 -6.06 17.64 1.15
N GLN A 147 -6.35 18.48 0.15
CA GLN A 147 -5.33 19.07 -0.70
C GLN A 147 -4.32 19.89 0.11
N LEU A 148 -4.80 20.74 1.03
CA LEU A 148 -3.94 21.54 1.91
C LEU A 148 -3.13 20.66 2.87
N ALA A 149 -3.71 19.58 3.41
CA ALA A 149 -3.00 18.65 4.25
C ALA A 149 -1.80 18.01 3.52
N LEU A 150 -2.00 17.55 2.28
CA LEU A 150 -0.91 16.96 1.48
C LEU A 150 0.14 18.00 1.06
N ILE A 151 -0.28 19.21 0.70
CA ILE A 151 0.63 20.32 0.39
C ILE A 151 1.48 20.69 1.61
N ALA A 152 0.89 20.72 2.80
CA ALA A 152 1.59 21.01 4.04
C ALA A 152 2.71 19.98 4.32
N GLN A 153 2.47 18.69 4.06
CA GLN A 153 3.50 17.65 4.15
C GLN A 153 4.67 17.93 3.21
N ALA A 154 4.39 18.26 1.95
CA ALA A 154 5.43 18.58 0.98
C ALA A 154 6.25 19.83 1.40
N PHE A 155 5.61 20.85 1.99
CA PHE A 155 6.33 22.01 2.55
C PHE A 155 7.17 21.67 3.78
N ALA A 156 6.74 20.69 4.58
CA ALA A 156 7.49 20.20 5.72
C ALA A 156 8.72 19.35 5.32
N GLY A 157 8.95 19.14 4.02
CA GLY A 157 10.08 18.37 3.49
C GLY A 157 9.80 16.88 3.36
N ALA A 158 8.54 16.45 3.47
CA ALA A 158 8.16 15.06 3.21
C ALA A 158 8.51 14.66 1.78
N THR A 159 9.12 13.50 1.61
CA THR A 159 9.40 12.91 0.30
C THR A 159 8.11 12.62 -0.48
N PRO A 160 8.16 12.44 -1.82
CA PRO A 160 6.97 12.06 -2.60
C PRO A 160 6.30 10.78 -2.10
N ARG A 161 7.08 9.85 -1.51
CA ARG A 161 6.55 8.63 -0.91
C ARG A 161 5.78 8.94 0.37
N GLU A 162 6.33 9.75 1.26
CA GLU A 162 5.68 10.12 2.52
C GLU A 162 4.38 10.90 2.28
N VAL A 163 4.33 11.79 1.28
CA VAL A 163 3.09 12.46 0.86
C VAL A 163 2.02 11.45 0.44
N LEU A 164 2.39 10.41 -0.30
CA LEU A 164 1.46 9.33 -0.68
C LEU A 164 1.04 8.48 0.53
N ASP A 165 1.93 8.24 1.48
CA ASP A 165 1.60 7.51 2.70
C ASP A 165 0.62 8.31 3.57
N THR A 166 0.77 9.63 3.68
CA THR A 166 -0.24 10.51 4.32
C THR A 166 -1.59 10.44 3.59
N ALA A 167 -1.59 10.50 2.25
CA ALA A 167 -2.83 10.40 1.48
C ALA A 167 -3.55 9.06 1.68
N ARG A 168 -2.79 7.97 1.83
CA ARG A 168 -3.35 6.65 2.21
C ARG A 168 -3.93 6.67 3.61
N SER A 169 -3.24 7.27 4.58
CA SER A 169 -3.73 7.41 5.95
C SER A 169 -5.07 8.15 5.99
N ILE A 170 -5.19 9.25 5.25
CA ILE A 170 -6.46 10.01 5.13
C ILE A 170 -7.54 9.13 4.49
N GLY A 171 -7.21 8.44 3.38
CA GLY A 171 -8.15 7.55 2.70
C GLY A 171 -8.61 6.37 3.56
N ASN A 172 -7.73 5.84 4.42
CA ASN A 172 -8.07 4.78 5.36
C ASN A 172 -9.01 5.30 6.46
N GLN A 173 -8.74 6.49 7.03
CA GLN A 173 -9.63 7.10 8.02
C GLN A 173 -11.04 7.31 7.47
N ILE A 174 -11.16 7.81 6.23
CA ILE A 174 -12.46 7.99 5.57
C ILE A 174 -13.17 6.63 5.41
N ALA A 175 -12.45 5.57 5.04
CA ALA A 175 -13.02 4.24 4.90
C ALA A 175 -13.51 3.70 6.25
N ASP A 176 -12.72 3.86 7.31
CA ASP A 176 -13.04 3.45 8.67
C ASP A 176 -14.30 4.18 9.20
N ASP A 177 -14.38 5.49 9.02
CA ASP A 177 -15.53 6.30 9.46
C ASP A 177 -16.86 5.89 8.81
N HIS A 178 -16.81 5.25 7.63
CA HIS A 178 -17.98 4.88 6.83
C HIS A 178 -18.18 3.36 6.68
N GLY A 179 -17.39 2.54 7.39
CA GLY A 179 -17.51 1.08 7.39
C GLY A 179 -17.14 0.39 6.07
N GLY A 180 -16.32 1.02 5.23
CA GLY A 180 -15.82 0.45 3.98
C GLY A 180 -14.45 -0.23 4.13
N VAL A 181 -14.15 -1.24 3.31
CA VAL A 181 -12.80 -1.84 3.29
C VAL A 181 -11.87 -1.00 2.41
N PRO A 182 -10.73 -0.50 2.94
CA PRO A 182 -9.76 0.21 2.12
C PRO A 182 -9.29 -0.69 0.97
N ALA A 183 -9.26 -0.21 -0.28
CA ALA A 183 -8.81 -1.04 -1.43
C ALA A 183 -7.37 -1.61 -1.32
N GLY A 184 -6.54 -1.09 -0.41
CA GLY A 184 -5.22 -1.66 -0.12
C GLY A 184 -5.33 -2.93 0.72
N GLU A 185 -6.48 -3.15 1.36
CA GLU A 185 -6.79 -4.26 2.26
C GLU A 185 -7.90 -5.15 1.68
N ASP A 186 -8.59 -4.66 0.65
CA ASP A 186 -9.61 -5.39 -0.08
C ASP A 186 -8.98 -6.52 -0.89
N ARG A 187 -9.13 -7.73 -0.38
CA ARG A 187 -8.62 -8.95 -1.00
C ARG A 187 -9.44 -9.38 -2.22
N THR A 188 -10.65 -8.86 -2.38
CA THR A 188 -11.57 -9.28 -3.45
C THR A 188 -11.13 -8.78 -4.82
N ILE A 189 -10.29 -7.73 -4.85
CA ILE A 189 -9.74 -7.13 -6.07
C ILE A 189 -8.30 -7.57 -6.36
N ASN A 190 -7.80 -8.59 -5.66
CA ASN A 190 -6.48 -9.13 -5.91
C ASN A 190 -6.41 -9.80 -7.30
N GLU A 191 -5.40 -9.45 -8.08
CA GLU A 191 -5.17 -9.99 -9.41
C GLU A 191 -3.74 -10.52 -9.55
N TRP A 192 -3.61 -11.63 -10.26
CA TRP A 192 -2.32 -12.24 -10.62
C TRP A 192 -2.35 -12.62 -12.09
N THR A 193 -1.51 -11.98 -12.88
CA THR A 193 -1.39 -12.19 -14.32
C THR A 193 -0.01 -12.72 -14.63
N THR A 194 0.04 -13.80 -15.41
CA THR A 194 1.28 -14.37 -15.92
C THR A 194 1.25 -14.36 -17.44
N THR A 195 2.28 -13.79 -18.06
CA THR A 195 2.40 -13.71 -19.51
C THR A 195 3.67 -14.44 -19.93
N PRO A 196 3.56 -15.59 -20.61
CA PRO A 196 4.70 -16.22 -21.25
C PRO A 196 5.25 -15.29 -22.34
N THR A 197 6.56 -15.09 -22.36
CA THR A 197 7.24 -14.33 -23.40
C THR A 197 7.63 -15.22 -24.58
N ASP A 198 7.92 -14.62 -25.73
CA ASP A 198 8.32 -15.36 -26.94
C ASP A 198 9.63 -16.13 -26.79
N ASP A 199 10.48 -15.76 -25.82
CA ASP A 199 11.73 -16.46 -25.48
C ASP A 199 11.54 -17.53 -24.38
N GLY A 200 10.30 -17.84 -24.00
CA GLY A 200 9.98 -18.89 -23.03
C GLY A 200 10.20 -18.50 -21.56
N ARG A 201 10.37 -17.20 -21.26
CA ARG A 201 10.32 -16.66 -19.90
C ARG A 201 8.88 -16.40 -19.48
N LEU A 202 8.71 -16.04 -18.21
CA LEU A 202 7.42 -15.68 -17.64
C LEU A 202 7.50 -14.29 -17.03
N GLU A 203 6.71 -13.36 -17.56
CA GLU A 203 6.45 -12.09 -16.89
C GLU A 203 5.28 -12.26 -15.92
N VAL A 204 5.44 -11.72 -14.71
CA VAL A 204 4.44 -11.78 -13.65
C VAL A 204 4.07 -10.36 -13.24
N GLN A 205 2.78 -10.06 -13.29
CA GLN A 205 2.21 -8.82 -12.78
C GLN A 205 1.16 -9.16 -11.73
N ALA A 206 1.31 -8.62 -10.53
CA ALA A 206 0.38 -8.86 -9.43
C ALA A 206 -0.07 -7.54 -8.79
N ASN A 207 -1.36 -7.45 -8.51
CA ASN A 207 -1.96 -6.39 -7.71
C ASN A 207 -2.57 -7.06 -6.48
N LEU A 208 -1.94 -6.92 -5.32
CA LEU A 208 -2.23 -7.69 -4.12
C LEU A 208 -2.52 -6.76 -2.96
N ASP A 209 -3.42 -7.19 -2.09
CA ASP A 209 -3.68 -6.56 -0.81
C ASP A 209 -2.40 -6.46 0.03
N ILE A 210 -2.41 -5.51 0.95
CA ILE A 210 -1.26 -5.08 1.73
C ILE A 210 -0.71 -6.23 2.58
N VAL A 211 -1.54 -7.17 3.01
CA VAL A 211 -1.10 -8.32 3.81
C VAL A 211 -0.33 -9.31 2.94
N ILE A 212 -0.87 -9.68 1.76
CA ILE A 212 -0.16 -10.59 0.86
C ILE A 212 1.11 -9.93 0.33
N GLY A 213 1.03 -8.65 -0.05
CA GLY A 213 2.18 -7.87 -0.53
C GLY A 213 3.29 -7.79 0.52
N GLU A 214 2.95 -7.46 1.77
CA GLU A 214 3.92 -7.40 2.88
C GLU A 214 4.56 -8.78 3.12
N LYS A 215 3.77 -9.86 3.08
CA LYS A 215 4.28 -11.23 3.24
C LYS A 215 5.23 -11.63 2.12
N LEU A 216 4.89 -11.30 0.87
CA LEU A 216 5.71 -11.57 -0.30
C LEU A 216 7.05 -10.82 -0.24
N VAL A 217 6.99 -9.49 0.00
CA VAL A 217 8.19 -8.65 0.10
C VAL A 217 9.08 -9.11 1.25
N SER A 218 8.50 -9.35 2.43
CA SER A 218 9.26 -9.81 3.60
C SER A 218 9.94 -11.16 3.36
N ALA A 219 9.25 -12.12 2.72
CA ALA A 219 9.83 -13.42 2.40
C ALA A 219 10.97 -13.31 1.38
N ILE A 220 10.78 -12.52 0.32
CA ILE A 220 11.79 -12.29 -0.72
C ILE A 220 13.02 -11.57 -0.13
N GLU A 221 12.82 -10.49 0.61
CA GLU A 221 13.94 -9.72 1.19
C GLU A 221 14.72 -10.55 2.21
N SER A 222 14.05 -11.37 3.04
CA SER A 222 14.70 -12.27 3.98
C SER A 222 15.60 -13.31 3.29
N LEU A 223 15.16 -13.84 2.14
CA LEU A 223 15.88 -14.90 1.41
C LEU A 223 16.90 -14.38 0.38
N SER A 224 16.83 -13.11 -0.01
CA SER A 224 17.67 -12.50 -1.06
C SER A 224 18.89 -11.72 -0.55
N GLN A 225 19.26 -11.93 0.72
CA GLN A 225 20.47 -11.36 1.32
C GLN A 225 21.73 -11.77 0.53
N LYS A 226 22.70 -10.86 0.44
CA LYS A 226 23.99 -11.13 -0.18
C LYS A 226 24.67 -12.31 0.51
N ARG A 227 25.20 -13.24 -0.26
CA ARG A 227 26.00 -14.36 0.22
C ARG A 227 27.39 -14.26 -0.37
N PRO A 228 28.45 -14.17 0.45
CA PRO A 228 29.81 -14.19 -0.06
C PRO A 228 30.06 -15.45 -0.92
N GLU A 229 30.85 -15.29 -1.96
CA GLU A 229 31.31 -16.40 -2.81
C GLU A 229 32.23 -17.34 -1.99
N PRO A 230 32.48 -18.58 -2.44
CA PRO A 230 33.32 -19.53 -1.73
C PRO A 230 34.76 -19.05 -1.45
N ASP A 231 35.26 -18.09 -2.24
CA ASP A 231 36.56 -17.46 -2.06
C ASP A 231 36.54 -16.24 -1.11
N GLY A 232 35.36 -15.91 -0.56
CA GLY A 232 35.12 -14.78 0.33
C GLY A 232 34.85 -13.46 -0.37
N SER A 233 34.80 -13.42 -1.70
CA SER A 233 34.43 -12.22 -2.45
C SER A 233 32.93 -11.90 -2.33
N GLU A 234 32.56 -10.65 -2.64
CA GLU A 234 31.17 -10.19 -2.60
C GLU A 234 30.29 -10.97 -3.60
N ASP A 235 29.04 -11.20 -3.22
CA ASP A 235 28.02 -11.85 -4.06
C ASP A 235 27.91 -11.17 -5.43
N ALA A 236 28.25 -11.90 -6.50
CA ALA A 236 28.28 -11.35 -7.85
C ALA A 236 26.86 -11.16 -8.45
N ARG A 237 25.84 -11.77 -7.85
CA ARG A 237 24.45 -11.68 -8.35
C ARG A 237 23.89 -10.29 -8.07
N SER A 238 23.19 -9.74 -9.06
CA SER A 238 22.39 -8.52 -8.89
C SER A 238 21.25 -8.73 -7.88
N ALA A 239 20.70 -7.63 -7.34
CA ALA A 239 19.54 -7.70 -6.46
C ALA A 239 18.33 -8.38 -7.13
N GLY A 240 18.11 -8.14 -8.42
CA GLY A 240 17.06 -8.79 -9.19
C GLY A 240 17.24 -10.31 -9.27
N GLN A 241 18.47 -10.77 -9.52
CA GLN A 241 18.78 -12.22 -9.55
C GLN A 241 18.55 -12.86 -8.19
N ARG A 242 19.06 -12.26 -7.09
CA ARG A 242 18.87 -12.82 -5.74
C ARG A 242 17.39 -12.91 -5.33
N ARG A 243 16.56 -11.94 -5.74
CA ARG A 243 15.11 -11.97 -5.50
C ARG A 243 14.40 -13.05 -6.31
N ALA A 244 14.86 -13.33 -7.53
CA ALA A 244 14.35 -14.44 -8.33
C ALA A 244 14.69 -15.80 -7.68
N ASP A 245 15.93 -15.99 -7.24
CA ASP A 245 16.36 -17.19 -6.51
C ASP A 245 15.54 -17.36 -5.20
N ALA A 246 15.27 -16.26 -4.50
CA ALA A 246 14.44 -16.27 -3.30
C ALA A 246 13.01 -16.76 -3.58
N LEU A 247 12.41 -16.38 -4.73
CA LEU A 247 11.10 -16.88 -5.13
C LEU A 247 11.13 -18.39 -5.38
N GLU A 248 12.17 -18.91 -6.04
CA GLU A 248 12.35 -20.36 -6.21
C GLU A 248 12.39 -21.07 -4.85
N MET A 249 13.20 -20.58 -3.90
CA MET A 249 13.30 -21.16 -2.56
C MET A 249 11.94 -21.19 -1.82
N ILE A 250 11.11 -20.17 -2.00
CA ILE A 250 9.76 -20.10 -1.42
C ILE A 250 8.86 -21.18 -2.04
N LEU A 251 8.83 -21.28 -3.37
CA LEU A 251 8.02 -22.27 -4.09
C LEU A 251 8.42 -23.70 -3.72
N ASP A 252 9.71 -23.95 -3.66
CA ASP A 252 10.30 -25.22 -3.24
C ASP A 252 9.95 -25.61 -1.80
N ALA A 253 10.03 -24.65 -0.88
CA ALA A 253 9.65 -24.86 0.51
C ALA A 253 8.15 -25.18 0.64
N ALA A 254 7.30 -24.47 -0.12
CA ALA A 254 5.87 -24.72 -0.16
C ALA A 254 5.54 -26.10 -0.76
N ALA A 255 6.20 -26.48 -1.85
CA ALA A 255 6.03 -27.78 -2.50
C ALA A 255 6.44 -28.95 -1.59
N ARG A 256 7.59 -28.82 -0.89
CA ARG A 256 8.05 -29.81 0.09
C ARG A 256 7.03 -30.00 1.23
N ALA A 257 6.50 -28.90 1.76
CA ALA A 257 5.47 -28.94 2.81
C ALA A 257 4.17 -29.59 2.33
N ALA A 258 3.77 -29.38 1.08
CA ALA A 258 2.57 -30.03 0.52
C ALA A 258 2.75 -31.54 0.32
N SER A 259 3.95 -31.98 -0.06
CA SER A 259 4.25 -33.39 -0.40
C SER A 259 4.36 -34.34 0.79
N SER A 260 4.70 -33.84 1.98
CA SER A 260 4.94 -34.68 3.17
C SER A 260 3.66 -35.10 3.90
N GLY A 261 2.48 -34.59 3.51
CA GLY A 261 1.21 -34.83 4.22
C GLY A 261 1.19 -34.28 5.66
N VAL A 262 2.31 -33.69 6.09
CA VAL A 262 2.53 -33.06 7.37
C VAL A 262 2.24 -31.58 7.16
N THR A 263 1.09 -31.13 7.67
CA THR A 263 0.70 -29.71 7.81
C THR A 263 1.61 -28.93 8.78
N GLU A 264 2.80 -29.45 9.09
CA GLU A 264 3.85 -28.79 9.81
C GLU A 264 5.00 -28.54 8.84
N LEU A 265 5.01 -27.35 8.23
CA LEU A 265 6.29 -26.66 8.14
C LEU A 265 6.84 -26.67 9.59
N VAL A 266 7.95 -27.37 9.85
CA VAL A 266 8.59 -27.46 11.19
C VAL A 266 8.79 -26.07 11.82
N ALA A 267 8.85 -25.03 10.99
CA ALA A 267 8.19 -23.77 11.27
C ALA A 267 7.65 -23.24 9.94
N ALA A 268 6.38 -22.81 9.88
CA ALA A 268 5.97 -21.89 8.81
C ALA A 268 7.06 -20.81 8.71
N PRO A 269 7.51 -20.38 7.51
CA PRO A 269 8.37 -19.20 7.45
C PRO A 269 7.67 -18.16 8.30
N LYS A 270 8.28 -17.80 9.44
CA LYS A 270 7.70 -16.81 10.33
C LYS A 270 7.86 -15.51 9.57
N THR A 271 6.92 -15.20 8.69
CA THR A 271 6.82 -13.88 8.11
C THR A 271 6.39 -12.99 9.27
N GLN A 272 7.37 -12.57 10.06
CA GLN A 272 7.18 -11.62 11.14
C GLN A 272 6.78 -10.32 10.46
N LEU A 273 5.52 -9.93 10.70
CA LEU A 273 5.05 -8.62 10.28
C LEU A 273 5.42 -7.64 11.40
N ASN A 274 6.25 -6.67 11.05
CA ASN A 274 6.56 -5.57 11.96
C ASN A 274 5.45 -4.53 11.83
N LEU A 275 4.67 -4.39 12.90
CA LEU A 275 3.58 -3.43 13.00
C LEU A 275 4.03 -2.29 13.89
N THR A 276 4.10 -1.08 13.33
CA THR A 276 4.41 0.13 14.07
C THR A 276 3.13 0.86 14.43
N VAL A 277 3.01 1.28 15.69
CA VAL A 277 1.88 2.07 16.19
C VAL A 277 2.44 3.31 16.90
N PRO A 278 2.22 4.54 16.38
CA PRO A 278 2.63 5.76 17.04
C PRO A 278 1.83 6.00 18.34
N VAL A 279 2.49 6.50 19.39
CA VAL A 279 1.86 6.72 20.70
C VAL A 279 0.89 7.91 20.70
N ASP A 280 1.17 8.91 19.87
CA ASP A 280 0.38 10.14 19.71
C ASP A 280 -0.83 9.94 18.79
N THR A 281 -0.76 8.95 17.89
CA THR A 281 -1.84 8.54 17.01
C THR A 281 -1.99 7.01 17.01
N PRO A 282 -2.56 6.42 18.09
CA PRO A 282 -2.70 4.96 18.23
C PRO A 282 -3.49 4.29 17.10
N ASP A 283 -4.30 5.08 16.42
CA ASP A 283 -5.16 4.65 15.30
C ASP A 283 -4.38 4.54 13.97
N ALA A 284 -3.15 5.05 13.90
CA ALA A 284 -2.32 5.12 12.70
C ALA A 284 -1.30 3.97 12.61
N ALA A 285 -1.78 2.74 12.51
CA ALA A 285 -0.92 1.57 12.40
C ALA A 285 -0.28 1.44 11.00
N ALA A 286 0.96 0.94 10.91
CA ALA A 286 1.65 0.75 9.63
C ALA A 286 2.50 -0.53 9.59
N LEU A 287 2.55 -1.16 8.41
CA LEU A 287 3.46 -2.25 8.10
C LEU A 287 4.78 -1.72 7.52
N GLN A 288 5.88 -2.44 7.77
CA GLN A 288 7.23 -2.01 7.45
C GLN A 288 7.43 -1.64 5.97
N TRP A 289 6.92 -2.44 5.04
CA TRP A 289 7.21 -2.26 3.62
C TRP A 289 6.12 -1.49 2.88
N LEU A 290 4.85 -1.79 3.18
CA LEU A 290 3.72 -1.25 2.43
C LEU A 290 2.97 -0.10 3.13
N GLY A 291 3.36 0.26 4.35
CA GLY A 291 2.95 1.51 4.99
C GLY A 291 1.63 1.40 5.76
N PRO A 292 0.85 2.51 5.86
CA PRO A 292 -0.32 2.59 6.74
C PRO A 292 -1.42 1.57 6.43
N ILE A 293 -2.02 1.04 7.48
CA ILE A 293 -3.18 0.12 7.47
C ILE A 293 -4.32 0.70 8.33
N SER A 294 -5.53 0.23 8.12
CA SER A 294 -6.71 0.52 8.94
C SER A 294 -6.61 -0.14 10.31
N GLN A 295 -7.40 0.37 11.25
CA GLN A 295 -7.57 -0.27 12.54
C GLN A 295 -8.16 -1.68 12.43
N THR A 296 -9.13 -1.87 11.54
CA THR A 296 -9.75 -3.17 11.28
C THR A 296 -8.73 -4.21 10.85
N LEU A 297 -7.81 -3.84 9.95
CA LEU A 297 -6.75 -4.73 9.52
C LEU A 297 -5.70 -4.96 10.62
N ALA A 298 -5.33 -3.91 11.38
CA ALA A 298 -4.44 -4.07 12.52
C ALA A 298 -4.99 -5.07 13.55
N LYS A 299 -6.29 -5.00 13.87
CA LYS A 299 -7.00 -5.97 14.72
C LYS A 299 -7.03 -7.37 14.10
N THR A 300 -7.29 -7.49 12.80
CA THR A 300 -7.24 -8.78 12.09
C THR A 300 -5.86 -9.43 12.19
N LEU A 301 -4.79 -8.68 11.89
CA LEU A 301 -3.41 -9.15 11.97
C LEU A 301 -3.02 -9.55 13.40
N SER A 302 -3.60 -8.88 14.40
CA SER A 302 -3.37 -9.20 15.81
C SER A 302 -3.83 -10.60 16.20
N CYS A 303 -4.85 -11.15 15.51
CA CYS A 303 -5.40 -12.47 15.79
C CYS A 303 -4.64 -13.61 15.07
N ASP A 304 -3.93 -13.33 13.97
CA ASP A 304 -3.43 -14.36 13.02
C ASP A 304 -1.90 -14.45 12.90
N ALA A 305 -1.18 -13.33 13.08
CA ALA A 305 0.26 -13.30 12.81
C ALA A 305 1.11 -13.27 14.10
N THR A 306 2.35 -13.77 14.01
CA THR A 306 3.39 -13.38 14.96
C THR A 306 3.74 -11.92 14.66
N VAL A 307 2.90 -11.00 15.15
CA VAL A 307 3.09 -9.56 15.04
C VAL A 307 3.95 -9.12 16.21
N THR A 308 5.07 -8.47 15.91
CA THR A 308 5.81 -7.70 16.91
C THR A 308 5.32 -6.27 16.82
N ALA A 309 4.50 -5.87 17.79
CA ALA A 309 4.06 -4.49 17.91
C ALA A 309 5.23 -3.65 18.47
N ILE A 310 5.59 -2.60 17.75
CA ILE A 310 6.59 -1.62 18.16
C ILE A 310 5.85 -0.30 18.39
N ILE A 311 5.81 0.15 19.64
CA ILE A 311 5.25 1.46 19.99
C ILE A 311 6.36 2.47 19.80
N VAL A 312 6.11 3.52 19.03
CA VAL A 312 7.08 4.57 18.74
C VAL A 312 6.58 5.94 19.20
N ASP A 313 7.50 6.83 19.56
CA ASP A 313 7.19 8.24 19.79
C ASP A 313 7.05 9.03 18.47
N GLY A 314 6.76 10.34 18.58
CA GLY A 314 6.62 11.23 17.43
C GLY A 314 7.88 11.37 16.56
N GLU A 315 9.05 11.00 17.07
CA GLU A 315 10.33 10.99 16.35
C GLU A 315 10.67 9.58 15.81
N LYS A 316 9.71 8.65 15.84
CA LYS A 316 9.83 7.24 15.42
C LYS A 316 10.83 6.43 16.26
N VAL A 317 11.13 6.85 17.49
CA VAL A 317 11.98 6.11 18.43
C VAL A 317 11.15 5.03 19.13
N PRO A 318 11.59 3.75 19.13
CA PRO A 318 10.89 2.68 19.86
C PRO A 318 10.83 2.97 21.37
N LEU A 319 9.61 3.09 21.91
CA LEU A 319 9.32 3.25 23.33
C LEU A 319 9.07 1.91 24.02
N ASP A 320 8.41 0.99 23.32
CA ASP A 320 8.08 -0.34 23.81
C ASP A 320 8.02 -1.35 22.66
N MET A 321 8.38 -2.60 22.95
CA MET A 321 8.40 -3.71 21.99
C MET A 321 7.70 -4.90 22.62
N GLY A 322 6.53 -5.26 22.09
CA GLY A 322 5.74 -6.37 22.62
C GLY A 322 6.44 -7.72 22.47
N HIS A 323 6.23 -8.62 23.44
CA HIS A 323 6.70 -10.01 23.33
C HIS A 323 5.94 -10.79 22.25
N PRO A 324 6.62 -11.61 21.41
CA PRO A 324 5.97 -12.46 20.42
C PRO A 324 5.29 -13.67 21.09
N GLN A 325 4.11 -13.48 21.68
CA GLN A 325 3.23 -14.56 22.13
C GLN A 325 1.79 -14.22 21.76
N ARG A 326 1.32 -14.77 20.63
CA ARG A 326 -0.04 -14.49 20.12
C ARG A 326 -0.74 -15.67 19.47
N LEU A 327 -0.02 -16.75 19.16
CA LEU A 327 -0.60 -17.85 18.39
C LEU A 327 -1.17 -18.90 19.32
N PHE A 328 -2.35 -19.41 18.97
CA PHE A 328 -2.81 -20.71 19.43
C PHE A 328 -1.67 -21.72 19.31
N THR A 329 -1.36 -22.40 20.41
CA THR A 329 -0.33 -23.44 20.40
C THR A 329 -0.73 -24.54 19.42
N HIS A 330 0.25 -25.31 18.96
CA HIS A 330 0.02 -26.42 18.05
C HIS A 330 -1.03 -27.42 18.56
N HIS A 331 -1.02 -27.70 19.87
CA HIS A 331 -2.00 -28.56 20.50
C HIS A 331 -3.41 -27.95 20.51
N GLN A 332 -3.52 -26.64 20.75
CA GLN A 332 -4.81 -25.95 20.66
C GLN A 332 -5.33 -25.93 19.23
N ARG A 333 -4.48 -25.66 18.24
CA ARG A 333 -4.87 -25.73 16.81
C ARG A 333 -5.34 -27.13 16.44
N LYS A 334 -4.63 -28.19 16.85
CA LYS A 334 -5.08 -29.58 16.63
C LYS A 334 -6.46 -29.83 17.24
N ALA A 335 -6.72 -29.35 18.44
CA ALA A 335 -8.04 -29.47 19.07
C ALA A 335 -9.13 -28.70 18.30
N LEU A 336 -8.84 -27.49 17.81
CA LEU A 336 -9.75 -26.73 16.95
C LEU A 336 -10.03 -27.44 15.61
N ILE A 337 -9.02 -28.08 15.00
CA ILE A 337 -9.21 -28.90 13.78
C ILE A 337 -10.14 -30.08 14.06
N VAL A 338 -10.01 -30.73 15.21
CA VAL A 338 -10.91 -31.83 15.59
C VAL A 338 -12.33 -31.34 15.82
N ARG A 339 -12.52 -30.17 16.43
CA ARG A 339 -13.86 -29.62 16.72
C ARG A 339 -14.54 -29.03 15.48
N ASP A 340 -13.84 -28.20 14.73
CA ASP A 340 -14.43 -27.38 13.67
C ASP A 340 -14.37 -28.08 12.31
N HIS A 341 -13.45 -29.04 12.13
CA HIS A 341 -13.17 -29.83 10.92
C HIS A 341 -12.75 -29.04 9.65
N CYS A 342 -13.19 -27.79 9.53
CA CYS A 342 -13.07 -26.95 8.36
C CYS A 342 -13.30 -25.49 8.76
N CYS A 343 -13.27 -24.58 7.78
CA CYS A 343 -13.71 -23.20 7.99
C CYS A 343 -15.17 -23.19 8.44
N VAL A 344 -15.43 -22.64 9.62
CA VAL A 344 -16.77 -22.65 10.23
C VAL A 344 -17.80 -21.87 9.40
N LYS A 345 -17.37 -21.00 8.48
CA LYS A 345 -18.26 -20.26 7.57
C LYS A 345 -18.46 -20.94 6.22
N CYS A 346 -17.40 -21.22 5.47
CA CYS A 346 -17.50 -21.68 4.08
C CYS A 346 -17.16 -23.16 3.83
N GLY A 347 -16.64 -23.88 4.83
CA GLY A 347 -16.29 -25.29 4.69
C GLY A 347 -14.94 -25.58 4.05
N ALA A 348 -14.12 -24.56 3.78
CA ALA A 348 -12.74 -24.77 3.32
C ALA A 348 -11.97 -25.71 4.27
N ALA A 349 -11.20 -26.65 3.72
CA ALA A 349 -10.52 -27.66 4.53
C ALA A 349 -9.60 -27.02 5.58
N ALA A 350 -9.49 -27.66 6.75
CA ALA A 350 -8.73 -27.12 7.90
C ALA A 350 -7.25 -26.83 7.61
N GLY A 351 -6.66 -27.43 6.57
CA GLY A 351 -5.32 -27.07 6.10
C GLY A 351 -5.20 -25.64 5.56
N TYR A 352 -6.32 -25.05 5.11
CA TYR A 352 -6.42 -23.69 4.59
C TYR A 352 -7.04 -22.70 5.58
N THR A 353 -7.17 -23.08 6.86
CA THR A 353 -7.77 -22.25 7.90
C THR A 353 -6.75 -21.75 8.91
N GLN A 354 -7.11 -20.65 9.56
CA GLN A 354 -6.41 -19.99 10.64
C GLN A 354 -7.24 -20.12 11.91
N CYS A 355 -6.60 -20.00 13.07
CA CYS A 355 -7.31 -19.94 14.33
C CYS A 355 -7.69 -18.47 14.57
N HIS A 356 -8.98 -18.19 14.70
CA HIS A 356 -9.55 -16.89 14.94
C HIS A 356 -10.02 -16.79 16.39
N HIS A 357 -9.70 -15.69 17.07
CA HIS A 357 -10.25 -15.35 18.37
C HIS A 357 -11.64 -14.73 18.22
N ILE A 358 -12.63 -15.28 18.92
CA ILE A 358 -14.02 -14.80 18.91
C ILE A 358 -14.11 -13.45 19.61
N ASP A 359 -13.76 -13.41 20.90
CA ASP A 359 -13.38 -12.19 21.59
C ASP A 359 -11.97 -11.83 21.14
N HIS A 360 -11.81 -10.75 20.39
CA HIS A 360 -10.54 -10.40 19.78
C HIS A 360 -9.43 -10.23 20.85
N TRP A 361 -8.25 -10.74 20.54
CA TRP A 361 -7.09 -10.60 21.44
C TRP A 361 -6.74 -9.13 21.72
N ALA A 362 -6.88 -8.25 20.72
CA ALA A 362 -6.66 -6.81 20.88
C ALA A 362 -7.55 -6.18 21.96
N ASP A 363 -8.71 -6.77 22.21
CA ASP A 363 -9.68 -6.36 23.22
C ASP A 363 -9.53 -7.16 24.54
N GLY A 364 -8.45 -7.95 24.68
CA GLY A 364 -8.12 -8.73 25.87
C GLY A 364 -8.59 -10.20 25.83
N GLY A 365 -9.07 -10.70 24.70
CA GLY A 365 -9.58 -12.06 24.56
C GLY A 365 -8.54 -13.15 24.89
N PRO A 366 -8.92 -14.22 25.63
CA PRO A 366 -7.98 -15.28 26.00
C PRO A 366 -7.62 -16.18 24.81
N THR A 367 -6.43 -16.78 24.84
CA THR A 367 -6.01 -17.78 23.83
C THR A 367 -6.30 -19.19 24.36
N ASP A 368 -7.56 -19.61 24.23
CA ASP A 368 -8.04 -20.94 24.63
C ASP A 368 -9.07 -21.49 23.64
N LEU A 369 -9.48 -22.75 23.82
CA LEU A 369 -10.38 -23.41 22.87
C LEU A 369 -11.80 -22.82 22.86
N ASP A 370 -12.23 -22.17 23.94
CA ASP A 370 -13.57 -21.59 24.06
C ASP A 370 -13.66 -20.22 23.41
N ASN A 371 -12.51 -19.57 23.22
CA ASN A 371 -12.39 -18.33 22.48
C ASN A 371 -11.81 -18.49 21.06
N GLY A 372 -11.55 -19.72 20.59
CA GLY A 372 -10.95 -19.97 19.27
C GLY A 372 -11.90 -20.64 18.29
N CYS A 373 -11.80 -20.37 16.98
CA CYS A 373 -12.43 -21.16 15.91
C CYS A 373 -11.63 -21.16 14.60
N LEU A 374 -11.92 -22.06 13.66
CA LEU A 374 -11.26 -22.13 12.36
C LEU A 374 -11.94 -21.28 11.28
N LEU A 375 -11.19 -20.34 10.70
CA LEU A 375 -11.63 -19.56 9.53
C LEU A 375 -10.59 -19.61 8.42
N CYS A 376 -11.00 -19.79 7.17
CA CYS A 376 -10.09 -19.52 6.06
C CYS A 376 -9.78 -18.02 5.99
N THR A 377 -8.66 -17.65 5.40
CA THR A 377 -8.21 -16.25 5.40
C THR A 377 -9.24 -15.29 4.77
N SER A 378 -10.06 -15.76 3.83
CA SER A 378 -11.15 -14.97 3.24
C SER A 378 -12.31 -14.75 4.23
N CYS A 379 -12.80 -15.81 4.88
CA CYS A 379 -13.86 -15.68 5.87
C CYS A 379 -13.40 -14.95 7.12
N HIS A 380 -12.14 -15.08 7.52
CA HIS A 380 -11.55 -14.35 8.64
C HIS A 380 -11.64 -12.83 8.40
N ALA A 381 -11.22 -12.35 7.23
CA ALA A 381 -11.34 -10.94 6.88
C ALA A 381 -12.81 -10.46 6.88
N GLN A 382 -13.75 -11.28 6.41
CA GLN A 382 -15.18 -10.93 6.41
C GLN A 382 -15.78 -10.79 7.82
N ILE A 383 -15.32 -11.58 8.80
CA ILE A 383 -15.75 -11.39 10.19
C ILE A 383 -15.34 -10.00 10.69
N HIS A 384 -14.10 -9.57 10.43
CA HIS A 384 -13.63 -8.25 10.87
C HIS A 384 -14.27 -7.08 10.11
N ALA A 385 -14.64 -7.26 8.83
CA ALA A 385 -14.96 -6.14 7.95
C ALA A 385 -16.42 -6.05 7.50
N SER A 386 -17.28 -7.05 7.77
CA SER A 386 -18.58 -7.17 7.09
C SER A 386 -19.77 -7.31 8.04
N GLY A 387 -19.63 -6.98 9.32
CA GLY A 387 -20.70 -7.09 10.34
C GLY A 387 -21.08 -8.53 10.71
N TRP A 388 -20.40 -9.52 10.14
CA TRP A 388 -20.50 -10.90 10.56
C TRP A 388 -19.76 -11.09 11.87
N ASP A 389 -20.33 -11.87 12.78
CA ASP A 389 -19.74 -12.10 14.09
C ASP A 389 -19.86 -13.59 14.45
N ILE A 390 -19.17 -14.00 15.49
CA ILE A 390 -19.16 -15.39 15.95
C ILE A 390 -19.44 -15.39 17.44
N ILE A 391 -20.25 -16.33 17.91
CA ILE A 391 -20.42 -16.59 19.33
C ILE A 391 -20.11 -18.06 19.62
N MET A 392 -19.57 -18.33 20.80
CA MET A 392 -19.43 -19.70 21.29
C MET A 392 -20.75 -20.14 21.92
N GLY A 393 -21.37 -21.18 21.37
CA GLY A 393 -22.61 -21.73 21.91
C GLY A 393 -22.40 -22.47 23.23
N ALA A 394 -23.49 -22.72 23.96
CA ALA A 394 -23.46 -23.55 25.18
C ALA A 394 -22.93 -24.98 24.92
N ASP A 395 -23.03 -25.44 23.68
CA ASP A 395 -22.48 -26.68 23.18
C ASP A 395 -20.97 -26.61 22.88
N ARG A 396 -20.32 -25.49 23.21
CA ARG A 396 -18.90 -25.19 22.95
C ARG A 396 -18.51 -25.28 21.48
N HIS A 397 -19.45 -24.97 20.58
CA HIS A 397 -19.19 -24.83 19.15
C HIS A 397 -19.48 -23.41 18.66
N PRO A 398 -18.80 -22.94 17.62
CA PRO A 398 -19.02 -21.62 17.07
C PRO A 398 -20.35 -21.53 16.31
N TRP A 399 -21.04 -20.41 16.49
CA TRP A 399 -22.25 -20.01 15.78
C TRP A 399 -22.01 -18.67 15.09
N LEU A 400 -22.41 -18.57 13.83
CA LEU A 400 -22.25 -17.36 13.03
C LEU A 400 -23.45 -16.43 13.25
N LEU A 401 -23.18 -15.17 13.55
CA LEU A 401 -24.20 -14.12 13.58
C LEU A 401 -24.09 -13.33 12.27
N PRO A 402 -25.15 -13.33 11.44
CA PRO A 402 -25.16 -12.51 10.24
C PRO A 402 -25.19 -11.00 10.58
N PRO A 403 -24.84 -10.14 9.61
CA PRO A 403 -24.99 -8.69 9.71
C PRO A 403 -26.46 -8.31 9.81
N VAL A 404 -26.76 -7.17 10.43
CA VAL A 404 -28.14 -6.67 10.60
C VAL A 404 -28.84 -6.41 9.27
N GLU A 405 -28.06 -6.11 8.22
CA GLU A 405 -28.55 -5.90 6.86
C GLU A 405 -29.03 -7.21 6.23
N GLN A 406 -28.50 -8.36 6.66
CA GLN A 406 -28.88 -9.68 6.16
C GLN A 406 -29.97 -10.33 7.03
N ASP A 407 -29.87 -10.20 8.35
CA ASP A 407 -30.90 -10.60 9.30
C ASP A 407 -30.98 -9.57 10.44
N PRO A 408 -32.05 -8.76 10.52
CA PRO A 408 -32.23 -7.77 11.58
C PRO A 408 -32.22 -8.36 12.98
N ASN A 409 -32.60 -9.63 13.15
CA ASN A 409 -32.60 -10.32 14.43
C ASN A 409 -31.26 -10.99 14.75
N ARG A 410 -30.30 -10.95 13.81
CA ARG A 410 -28.99 -11.63 13.88
C ARG A 410 -29.11 -13.06 14.42
N THR A 411 -30.03 -13.83 13.88
CA THR A 411 -30.33 -15.19 14.37
C THR A 411 -29.08 -16.07 14.24
N PRO A 412 -28.62 -16.75 15.31
CA PRO A 412 -27.43 -17.58 15.25
C PRO A 412 -27.56 -18.73 14.24
N ILE A 413 -26.56 -18.85 13.36
CA ILE A 413 -26.48 -19.89 12.32
C ILE A 413 -25.40 -20.91 12.72
N PRO A 414 -25.67 -22.23 12.64
CA PRO A 414 -24.66 -23.23 12.93
C PRO A 414 -23.43 -23.11 12.00
N ALA A 415 -22.25 -23.44 12.53
CA ALA A 415 -21.04 -23.60 11.74
C ALA A 415 -21.22 -24.60 10.58
N TYR A 416 -20.40 -24.47 9.54
CA TYR A 416 -20.48 -25.23 8.29
C TYR A 416 -20.59 -26.74 8.51
N ASN A 417 -19.72 -27.29 9.36
CA ASN A 417 -19.67 -28.70 9.74
C ASN A 417 -20.92 -29.18 10.51
N ARG A 418 -21.82 -28.28 10.91
CA ARG A 418 -23.01 -28.53 11.74
C ARG A 418 -24.28 -27.91 11.16
N ARG A 419 -24.28 -27.54 9.88
CA ARG A 419 -25.41 -26.87 9.18
C ARG A 419 -26.73 -27.65 9.18
N THR A 420 -26.69 -28.94 9.53
CA THR A 420 -27.89 -29.78 9.68
C THR A 420 -28.48 -29.76 11.10
N MET A 421 -27.90 -29.00 12.03
CA MET A 421 -28.44 -28.85 13.38
C MET A 421 -29.38 -27.64 13.47
N HIS A 422 -30.52 -27.81 14.15
CA HIS A 422 -31.46 -26.74 14.47
C HIS A 422 -31.37 -26.40 15.98
N LEU A 423 -31.48 -25.11 16.33
CA LEU A 423 -31.36 -24.62 17.73
C LEU A 423 -32.37 -25.26 18.68
N ASP A 424 -33.48 -25.79 18.18
CA ASP A 424 -34.50 -26.52 18.93
C ASP A 424 -33.96 -27.79 19.64
N GLY A 425 -32.76 -28.26 19.28
CA GLY A 425 -32.09 -29.41 19.90
C GLY A 425 -31.07 -29.09 20.99
N VAL A 426 -30.85 -27.82 21.35
CA VAL A 426 -29.79 -27.40 22.30
C VAL A 426 -30.36 -26.94 23.65
N ALA A 427 -31.69 -26.82 23.78
CA ALA A 427 -32.38 -26.44 25.02
C ALA A 427 -32.98 -27.64 25.77
N ALA A 428 -32.22 -28.73 25.94
CA ALA A 428 -32.59 -29.86 26.79
C ALA A 428 -31.43 -30.29 27.70
#